data_AF-A0AAE5H3Y6-F1
#
_entry.id   AF-A0AAE5H3Y6-F1
#
_cell.length_a   1.000
_cell.length_b   1.000
_cell.length_c   1.000
_cell.angle_alpha   90.00
_cell.angle_beta   90.00
_cell.angle_gamma   90.00
#
_symmetry.space_group_name_H-M   'P 1'
#
loop_
_entity.id
_entity.type
_entity.pdbx_description
1 polymer ?
#
loop_
_entity_poly.entity_id
_entity_poly.type
_entity_poly.pdbx_seq_one_letter_code
_entity_poly.pdbx_strand_id
1 'polypeptide(L)'
;MIGRIHKSSSGLNIFDLFDDELYINKIIQLLKEKYEIKLSDFYGNPIFEESQDIIINDTRINISWDHMAGCSIMPLDLGGNELIEEIADYLNTYY
;
A
#
# COMPACT_ATOMS: atom_id res chain seq x y z
N MET A 1 -11.12 -11.81 -2.14
CA MET A 1 -10.54 -10.89 -1.14
C MET A 1 -9.05 -11.07 -1.23
N ILE A 2 -8.37 -10.00 -1.63
CA ILE A 2 -6.98 -10.00 -2.12
C ILE A 2 -6.00 -9.77 -0.97
N GLY A 3 -6.53 -9.39 0.20
CA GLY A 3 -5.76 -8.99 1.36
C GLY A 3 -6.63 -8.77 2.59
N ARG A 4 -6.03 -8.36 3.70
CA ARG A 4 -6.74 -8.03 4.94
C ARG A 4 -6.20 -6.76 5.58
N ILE A 5 -7.08 -6.04 6.27
CA ILE A 5 -6.67 -4.94 7.16
C ILE A 5 -6.37 -5.49 8.55
N HIS A 6 -5.28 -5.04 9.15
CA HIS A 6 -5.01 -5.18 10.57
C HIS A 6 -4.44 -3.87 11.15
N LYS A 7 -4.25 -3.79 12.47
CA LYS A 7 -3.67 -2.60 13.12
C LYS A 7 -2.26 -2.84 13.60
N SER A 8 -1.37 -1.87 13.34
CA SER A 8 -0.05 -1.82 13.93
C SER A 8 -0.11 -1.54 15.44
N SER A 9 1.00 -1.74 16.14
CA SER A 9 1.13 -1.37 17.57
C SER A 9 0.91 0.12 17.83
N SER A 10 1.07 0.96 16.81
CA SER A 10 0.83 2.41 16.87
C SER A 10 -0.58 2.81 16.43
N GLY A 11 -1.45 1.83 16.13
CA GLY A 11 -2.84 2.07 15.73
C GLY A 11 -3.02 2.43 14.24
N LEU A 12 -1.97 2.30 13.43
CA LEU A 12 -2.05 2.51 11.98
C LEU A 12 -2.73 1.30 11.32
N ASN A 13 -3.61 1.55 10.36
CA ASN A 13 -4.20 0.50 9.55
C ASN A 13 -3.14 -0.01 8.55
N ILE A 14 -2.92 -1.31 8.48
CA ILE A 14 -2.04 -1.95 7.51
C ILE A 14 -2.89 -2.87 6.66
N PHE A 15 -2.82 -2.71 5.35
CA PHE A 15 -3.46 -3.59 4.39
C PHE A 15 -2.41 -4.54 3.80
N ASP A 16 -2.44 -5.81 4.22
CA ASP A 16 -1.57 -6.86 3.69
C ASP A 16 -2.25 -7.53 2.51
N LEU A 17 -1.55 -7.67 1.39
CA LEU A 17 -2.00 -8.36 0.18
C LEU A 17 -1.41 -9.78 0.15
N PHE A 18 -2.23 -10.75 -0.25
CA PHE A 18 -1.86 -12.17 -0.34
C PHE A 18 -1.52 -12.62 -1.75
N ASP A 19 -1.42 -11.70 -2.70
CA ASP A 19 -1.14 -11.99 -4.10
C ASP A 19 0.30 -11.60 -4.46
N ASP A 20 1.10 -12.61 -4.81
CA ASP A 20 2.51 -12.48 -5.18
C ASP A 20 2.71 -11.72 -6.52
N GLU A 21 1.66 -11.58 -7.34
CA GLU A 21 1.69 -10.80 -8.59
C GLU A 21 1.50 -9.30 -8.34
N LEU A 22 1.07 -8.89 -7.14
CA LEU A 22 0.85 -7.50 -6.77
C LEU A 22 2.10 -6.88 -6.12
N TYR A 23 3.14 -6.62 -6.90
CA TYR A 23 4.29 -5.81 -6.49
C TYR A 23 4.00 -4.30 -6.56
N ILE A 24 4.86 -3.48 -5.95
CA ILE A 24 4.66 -2.03 -5.74
C ILE A 24 4.16 -1.31 -7.00
N ASN A 25 4.85 -1.49 -8.13
CA ASN A 25 4.50 -0.82 -9.39
C ASN A 25 3.11 -1.20 -9.90
N LYS A 26 2.67 -2.45 -9.71
CA LYS A 26 1.34 -2.92 -10.13
C LYS A 26 0.25 -2.29 -9.26
N ILE A 27 0.46 -2.24 -7.94
CA ILE A 27 -0.44 -1.57 -7.01
C ILE A 27 -0.57 -0.08 -7.36
N ILE A 28 0.55 0.61 -7.59
CA ILE A 28 0.56 2.02 -7.99
C ILE A 28 -0.23 2.24 -9.29
N GLN A 29 -0.09 1.35 -10.27
CA GLN A 29 -0.86 1.44 -11.52
C GLN A 29 -2.36 1.33 -11.28
N LEU A 30 -2.80 0.36 -10.46
CA LEU A 30 -4.21 0.21 -10.10
C LEU A 30 -4.74 1.44 -9.36
N LEU A 31 -3.99 1.93 -8.37
CA LEU A 31 -4.39 3.11 -7.62
C LEU A 31 -4.49 4.37 -8.50
N LYS A 32 -3.66 4.50 -9.54
CA LYS A 32 -3.74 5.61 -10.51
C LYS A 32 -5.04 5.64 -11.32
N GLU A 33 -5.80 4.56 -11.37
CA GLU A 33 -7.12 4.54 -12.02
C GLU A 33 -8.17 5.31 -11.21
N LYS A 34 -7.99 5.41 -9.89
CA LYS A 34 -8.93 6.09 -8.97
C LYS A 34 -8.37 7.40 -8.39
N TYR A 35 -7.06 7.49 -8.19
CA TYR A 35 -6.43 8.58 -7.43
C TYR A 35 -5.40 9.35 -8.26
N GLU A 36 -5.27 10.66 -7.99
CA GLU A 36 -4.09 11.41 -8.40
C GLU A 36 -2.93 11.08 -7.45
N ILE A 37 -1.87 10.46 -7.99
CA ILE A 37 -0.75 9.95 -7.20
C ILE A 37 0.53 10.73 -7.51
N LYS A 38 1.16 11.29 -6.48
CA LYS A 38 2.54 11.78 -6.57
C LYS A 38 3.48 10.71 -6.01
N LEU A 39 4.44 10.29 -6.83
CA LEU A 39 5.45 9.34 -6.43
C LEU A 39 6.56 10.06 -5.68
N SER A 40 6.99 9.47 -4.56
CA SER A 40 8.18 9.89 -3.81
C SER A 40 9.34 8.94 -4.13
N ASP A 41 10.43 9.10 -3.39
CA ASP A 41 11.61 8.24 -3.42
C ASP A 41 11.28 6.76 -3.21
N PHE A 42 12.05 5.94 -3.90
CA PHE A 42 12.04 4.48 -3.80
C PHE A 42 13.15 4.04 -2.84
N TYR A 43 12.86 3.07 -1.99
CA TYR A 43 13.77 2.57 -0.97
C TYR A 43 13.93 1.05 -1.08
N GLY A 44 15.08 0.55 -0.62
CA GLY A 44 15.34 -0.88 -0.49
C GLY A 44 16.14 -1.51 -1.64
N ASN A 45 16.16 -2.84 -1.65
CA ASN A 45 16.84 -3.69 -2.62
C ASN A 45 15.80 -4.61 -3.30
N PRO A 46 15.61 -4.52 -4.63
CA PRO A 46 14.61 -5.32 -5.36
C PRO A 46 14.72 -6.84 -5.19
N ILE A 47 15.85 -7.35 -4.70
CA ILE A 47 16.08 -8.79 -4.47
C ILE A 47 15.48 -9.26 -3.14
N PHE A 48 15.34 -8.36 -2.16
CA PHE A 48 14.95 -8.73 -0.79
C PHE A 48 13.67 -8.01 -0.38
N GLU A 49 13.73 -6.68 -0.32
CA GLU A 49 12.66 -5.83 0.20
C GLU A 49 12.77 -4.47 -0.48
N GLU A 50 11.64 -3.98 -0.97
CA GLU A 50 11.49 -2.64 -1.54
C GLU A 50 10.32 -1.93 -0.91
N SER A 51 10.39 -0.59 -0.87
CA SER A 51 9.23 0.21 -0.52
C SER A 51 9.22 1.54 -1.28
N GLN A 52 8.04 2.09 -1.47
CA GLN A 52 7.86 3.40 -2.07
C GLN A 52 6.80 4.19 -1.32
N ASP A 53 7.18 5.41 -0.94
CA ASP A 53 6.20 6.37 -0.46
C ASP A 53 5.44 6.96 -1.64
N ILE A 54 4.13 7.07 -1.51
CA ILE A 54 3.28 7.79 -2.45
C ILE A 54 2.37 8.76 -1.71
N ILE A 55 1.92 9.80 -2.40
CA ILE A 55 1.06 10.84 -1.85
C ILE A 55 -0.27 10.83 -2.62
N ILE A 56 -1.37 10.68 -1.89
CA ILE A 56 -2.75 10.70 -2.38
C ILE A 56 -3.53 11.68 -1.49
N ASN A 57 -4.18 12.70 -2.06
CA ASN A 57 -4.97 13.69 -1.31
C ASN A 57 -4.20 14.29 -0.10
N ASP A 58 -2.94 14.71 -0.33
CA ASP A 58 -2.00 15.20 0.69
C ASP A 58 -1.66 14.22 1.82
N THR A 59 -2.17 12.98 1.76
CA THR A 59 -1.86 11.89 2.68
C THR A 59 -0.71 11.07 2.12
N ARG A 60 0.31 10.82 2.95
CA ARG A 60 1.45 9.99 2.56
C ARG A 60 1.26 8.56 3.05
N ILE A 61 1.36 7.62 2.13
CA ILE A 61 1.30 6.19 2.40
C ILE A 61 2.56 5.52 1.87
N ASN A 62 2.97 4.45 2.54
CA ASN A 62 4.05 3.58 2.13
C ASN A 62 3.45 2.30 1.52
N ILE A 63 4.00 1.87 0.40
CA ILE A 63 3.77 0.55 -0.16
C ILE A 63 5.09 -0.20 -0.04
N SER A 64 5.08 -1.32 0.67
CA SER A 64 6.25 -2.18 0.87
C SER A 64 6.01 -3.54 0.24
N TRP A 65 7.04 -4.14 -0.34
CA TRP A 65 7.04 -5.51 -0.82
C TRP A 65 8.28 -6.23 -0.29
N ASP A 66 8.08 -7.40 0.31
CA ASP A 66 9.13 -8.32 0.74
C ASP A 66 8.87 -9.70 0.15
N HIS A 67 9.93 -10.38 -0.28
CA HIS A 67 9.81 -11.69 -0.96
C HIS A 67 9.15 -12.78 -0.09
N MET A 68 9.20 -12.68 1.25
CA MET A 68 8.59 -13.66 2.16
C MET A 68 7.18 -13.26 2.60
N ALA A 69 6.92 -11.97 2.76
CA ALA A 69 5.69 -11.44 3.34
C ALA A 69 4.67 -10.93 2.30
N GLY A 70 5.10 -10.71 1.06
CA GLY A 70 4.27 -10.12 0.02
C GLY A 70 4.22 -8.60 0.13
N CYS A 71 3.09 -8.02 -0.27
CA CYS A 71 2.91 -6.58 -0.36
C CYS A 71 2.04 -6.05 0.80
N SER A 72 2.43 -4.91 1.38
CA SER A 72 1.64 -4.22 2.40
C SER A 72 1.53 -2.73 2.07
N ILE A 73 0.40 -2.14 2.41
CA ILE A 73 0.15 -0.70 2.27
C ILE A 73 -0.17 -0.15 3.66
N MET A 74 0.49 0.93 4.06
CA MET A 74 0.26 1.58 5.35
C MET A 74 0.37 3.09 5.26
N PRO A 75 -0.31 3.86 6.12
CA PRO A 75 -0.18 5.30 6.18
C PRO A 75 1.03 5.65 7.06
N LEU A 76 1.64 6.81 6.82
CA LEU A 76 2.75 7.27 7.66
C LEU A 76 2.27 7.95 8.96
N ASP A 77 0.98 8.25 9.06
CA ASP A 77 0.35 8.81 10.26
C ASP A 77 -1.11 8.33 10.41
N LEU A 78 -1.69 8.59 11.58
CA LEU A 78 -3.06 8.15 11.92
C LEU A 78 -4.14 8.79 11.04
N GLY A 79 -3.88 9.97 10.45
CA GLY A 79 -4.82 10.64 9.55
C GLY A 79 -5.04 9.88 8.24
N GLY A 80 -4.08 9.05 7.83
CA GLY A 80 -4.20 8.22 6.63
C GLY A 80 -4.96 6.90 6.82
N ASN A 81 -5.43 6.57 8.03
CA ASN A 81 -6.09 5.29 8.29
C ASN A 81 -7.37 5.08 7.45
N GLU A 82 -8.16 6.12 7.26
CA GLU A 82 -9.39 6.08 6.46
C GLU A 82 -9.07 5.82 4.97
N LEU A 83 -7.99 6.42 4.47
CA LEU A 83 -7.52 6.18 3.11
C LEU A 83 -7.11 4.72 2.89
N ILE A 84 -6.51 4.06 3.88
CA ILE A 84 -6.13 2.64 3.77
C ILE A 84 -7.36 1.74 3.73
N GLU A 85 -8.40 2.05 4.50
CA GLU A 85 -9.69 1.35 4.42
C GLU A 85 -10.29 1.51 3.01
N GLU A 86 -10.28 2.74 2.47
CA GLU A 86 -10.81 3.02 1.14
C GLU A 86 -10.01 2.33 0.01
N ILE A 87 -8.68 2.27 0.15
CA ILE A 87 -7.79 1.55 -0.77
C ILE A 87 -8.06 0.04 -0.71
N ALA A 88 -8.17 -0.53 0.49
CA ALA A 88 -8.43 -1.95 0.64
C ALA A 88 -9.78 -2.35 0.06
N ASP A 89 -10.82 -1.54 0.27
CA ASP A 89 -12.16 -1.77 -0.29
C ASP A 89 -12.15 -1.69 -1.82
N TYR A 90 -11.47 -0.67 -2.38
CA TYR A 90 -11.29 -0.54 -3.82
C TYR A 90 -10.59 -1.77 -4.39
N LEU A 91 -9.42 -2.13 -3.87
CA LEU A 91 -8.65 -3.24 -4.42
C LEU A 91 -9.37 -4.58 -4.22
N ASN A 92 -10.05 -4.82 -3.11
CA ASN A 92 -10.85 -6.05 -2.90
C ASN A 92 -12.08 -6.16 -3.80
N THR A 93 -12.58 -5.05 -4.34
CA THR A 93 -13.77 -5.02 -5.20
C THR A 93 -13.42 -5.21 -6.66
N TYR A 94 -12.29 -4.64 -7.09
CA TYR A 94 -11.92 -4.55 -8.50
C TYR A 94 -10.75 -5.46 -8.91
N TYR A 95 -10.15 -6.17 -7.95
CA TYR A 95 -9.13 -7.20 -8.14
C TYR A 95 -9.54 -8.47 -7.37
#